data_AF-A0A1V3R553-F1
#
_entry.id   AF-A0A1V3R553-F1
#
_cell.length_a   1.000
_cell.length_b   1.000
_cell.length_c   1.000
_cell.angle_alpha   90.00
_cell.angle_beta   90.00
_cell.angle_gamma   90.00
#
_symmetry.space_group_name_H-M   'P 1'
#
loop_
_entity.id
_entity.type
_entity.pdbx_description
1 polymer ?
#
loop_
_entity_poly.entity_id
_entity_poly.type
_entity_poly.pdbx_seq_one_letter_code
_entity_poly.pdbx_strand_id
1 'polypeptide(L)'
;MKITKTTNPIHFEDLEPMRFEDLAFNLLYRQKKWHSINHLGRSGSDGGIDIEGTEIDSQTELKKWIVQCKRYKSFSPKEAESVIESLKTKYPSNNNFLLIISCPFSKTGHDILKELKANLKIEELQVWTNSNLEAELYHNHPDLLNVYFGISIGTSFDLRLELIEKRKKFKNDLNKELLKEFDSFKPIIGPHRFHHRKFIVRSVMDDDHETYQDNFGWYSYFGVQPYYIGDFGITVNLELDYGYINEKQEFFRSENVEEKDRKTIIRRAHLPYENILAYDLNNSKCRPMFYCIYKGEKGPFDKIEWEVE
;
A
#
# COMPACT_ATOMS: atom_id res chain seq x y z
N MET A 1 -23.28 -22.28 9.12
CA MET A 1 -21.96 -22.69 9.66
C MET A 1 -21.20 -21.41 10.00
N LYS A 2 -20.92 -21.16 11.28
CA LYS A 2 -20.32 -19.89 11.73
C LYS A 2 -18.81 -20.01 11.62
N ILE A 3 -18.22 -19.31 10.64
CA ILE A 3 -16.77 -19.27 10.46
C ILE A 3 -16.20 -18.40 11.59
N THR A 4 -15.62 -19.01 12.62
CA THR A 4 -14.72 -18.33 13.55
C THR A 4 -13.29 -18.73 13.20
N LYS A 5 -12.77 -18.16 12.11
CA LYS A 5 -11.33 -17.92 12.01
C LYS A 5 -11.09 -16.63 12.81
N THR A 6 -10.91 -16.77 14.11
CA THR A 6 -10.35 -15.68 14.92
C THR A 6 -8.88 -15.58 14.54
N THR A 7 -8.39 -14.39 14.22
CA THR A 7 -6.96 -14.09 14.34
C THR A 7 -6.57 -14.48 15.76
N ASN A 8 -5.62 -15.40 15.93
CA ASN A 8 -5.19 -15.80 17.27
C ASN A 8 -4.70 -14.54 18.01
N PRO A 9 -5.16 -14.31 19.26
CA PRO A 9 -4.67 -13.22 20.07
C PRO A 9 -3.15 -13.24 20.15
N ILE A 10 -2.51 -12.08 20.19
CA ILE A 10 -1.06 -12.02 20.32
C ILE A 10 -0.67 -12.35 21.75
N HIS A 11 0.14 -13.39 21.92
CA HIS A 11 0.71 -13.80 23.20
C HIS A 11 1.97 -12.97 23.51
N PHE A 12 1.77 -11.72 23.94
CA PHE A 12 2.86 -10.81 24.30
C PHE A 12 3.76 -11.34 25.43
N GLU A 13 3.24 -12.24 26.26
CA GLU A 13 3.97 -12.94 27.33
C GLU A 13 5.07 -13.88 26.83
N ASP A 14 4.98 -14.32 25.57
CA ASP A 14 5.97 -15.19 24.94
C ASP A 14 7.23 -14.42 24.51
N LEU A 15 7.15 -13.09 24.42
CA LEU A 15 8.33 -12.25 24.19
C LEU A 15 9.18 -12.18 25.46
N GLU A 16 10.50 -12.32 25.31
CA GLU A 16 11.47 -11.97 26.36
C GLU A 16 11.24 -10.53 26.87
N PRO A 17 11.51 -10.21 28.16
CA PRO A 17 11.16 -8.91 28.73
C PRO A 17 11.73 -7.73 27.92
N MET A 18 13.03 -7.81 27.59
CA MET A 18 13.70 -6.81 26.77
C MET A 18 13.13 -6.71 25.35
N ARG A 19 12.62 -7.81 24.79
CA ARG A 19 12.00 -7.81 23.46
C ARG A 19 10.64 -7.13 23.49
N PHE A 20 9.88 -7.25 24.58
CA PHE A 20 8.65 -6.51 24.78
C PHE A 20 8.91 -4.99 24.92
N GLU A 21 9.95 -4.61 25.65
CA GLU A 21 10.39 -3.21 25.74
C GLU A 21 10.84 -2.66 24.38
N ASP A 22 11.65 -3.43 23.62
CA ASP A 22 12.04 -3.08 22.25
C ASP A 22 10.80 -2.87 21.34
N LEU A 23 9.80 -3.74 21.46
CA LEU A 23 8.54 -3.63 20.70
C LEU A 23 7.78 -2.35 21.07
N ALA A 24 7.61 -2.08 22.37
CA ALA A 24 6.94 -0.88 22.87
C ALA A 24 7.65 0.40 22.42
N PHE A 25 8.99 0.42 22.47
CA PHE A 25 9.79 1.52 21.95
C PHE A 25 9.58 1.72 20.45
N ASN A 26 9.65 0.65 19.66
CA ASN A 26 9.47 0.74 18.21
C ASN A 26 8.07 1.21 17.80
N LEU A 27 7.03 0.81 18.54
CA LEU A 27 5.67 1.33 18.36
C LEU A 27 5.60 2.82 18.66
N LEU A 28 6.08 3.23 19.85
CA LEU A 28 6.05 4.64 20.25
C LEU A 28 6.85 5.55 19.33
N TYR A 29 8.04 5.10 18.91
CA TYR A 29 8.91 5.83 17.99
C TYR A 29 8.19 6.21 16.69
N ARG A 30 7.26 5.36 16.22
CA ARG A 30 6.53 5.55 14.96
C ARG A 30 5.21 6.31 15.12
N GLN A 31 4.63 6.30 16.31
CA GLN A 31 3.29 6.84 16.52
C GLN A 31 3.27 8.36 16.76
N LYS A 32 4.35 8.92 17.30
CA LYS A 32 4.46 10.35 17.65
C LYS A 32 5.64 11.01 16.94
N LYS A 33 5.59 12.34 16.80
CA LYS A 33 6.75 13.13 16.36
C LYS A 33 7.59 13.47 17.57
N TRP A 34 8.79 12.91 17.65
CA TRP A 34 9.69 13.11 18.77
C TRP A 34 10.73 14.18 18.47
N HIS A 35 10.93 15.13 19.38
CA HIS A 35 12.13 15.96 19.43
C HIS A 35 13.32 15.13 19.93
N SER A 36 13.09 14.29 20.93
CA SER A 36 14.04 13.31 21.46
C SER A 36 13.27 12.12 22.04
N ILE A 37 13.85 10.92 21.95
CA ILE A 37 13.31 9.71 22.57
C ILE A 37 14.46 8.76 22.88
N ASN A 38 14.50 8.26 24.12
CA ASN A 38 15.56 7.44 24.67
C ASN A 38 15.00 6.12 25.21
N HIS A 39 15.59 5.00 24.79
CA HIS A 39 15.28 3.67 25.32
C HIS A 39 16.21 3.37 26.51
N LEU A 40 15.72 3.56 27.73
CA LEU A 40 16.51 3.45 28.96
C LEU A 40 16.50 2.04 29.56
N GLY A 41 15.48 1.22 29.26
CA GLY A 41 15.32 -0.14 29.81
C GLY A 41 16.52 -1.07 29.54
N ARG A 42 17.23 -0.90 28.43
CA ARG A 42 18.42 -1.72 28.10
C ARG A 42 19.66 -1.45 28.97
N SER A 43 19.73 -0.31 29.64
CA SER A 43 20.94 0.12 30.36
C SER A 43 21.07 -0.51 31.75
N GLY A 44 20.09 -1.28 32.22
CA GLY A 44 20.17 -2.13 33.40
C GLY A 44 20.22 -1.42 34.77
N SER A 45 20.25 -0.07 34.83
CA SER A 45 20.33 0.67 36.10
C SER A 45 19.09 1.48 36.49
N ASP A 46 18.11 1.64 35.61
CA ASP A 46 17.27 2.83 35.74
C ASP A 46 15.91 2.55 36.38
N GLY A 47 15.85 2.83 37.69
CA GLY A 47 14.82 3.71 38.27
C GLY A 47 13.35 3.38 38.06
N GLY A 48 12.99 2.26 37.44
CA GLY A 48 11.64 1.97 36.96
C GLY A 48 11.17 2.95 35.88
N ILE A 49 11.98 3.23 34.85
CA ILE A 49 11.54 3.82 33.56
C ILE A 49 12.16 3.02 32.44
N ASP A 50 11.36 2.72 31.41
CA ASP A 50 11.86 2.02 30.23
C ASP A 50 12.10 2.98 29.06
N ILE A 51 11.26 4.01 28.89
CA ILE A 51 11.39 5.00 27.80
C ILE A 51 11.13 6.42 28.31
N GLU A 52 11.98 7.36 27.90
CA GLU A 52 11.78 8.80 28.10
C GLU A 52 11.72 9.48 26.73
N GLY A 53 10.73 10.36 26.51
CA GLY A 53 10.60 11.06 25.24
C GLY A 53 10.08 12.48 25.39
N THR A 54 10.43 13.35 24.44
CA THR A 54 9.90 14.71 24.30
C THR A 54 9.17 14.79 22.96
N GLU A 55 7.84 14.80 23.00
CA GLU A 55 6.95 14.89 21.84
C GLU A 55 6.85 16.35 21.36
N ILE A 56 6.77 16.52 20.03
CA ILE A 56 6.42 17.78 19.36
C ILE A 56 4.92 17.75 19.10
N ASP A 57 4.13 18.39 19.95
CA ASP A 57 2.66 18.38 19.87
C ASP A 57 2.14 19.36 18.81
N SER A 58 2.76 20.54 18.75
CA SER A 58 2.56 21.58 17.73
C SER A 58 3.91 22.19 17.35
N GLN A 59 3.96 23.14 16.40
CA GLN A 59 5.24 23.73 15.95
C GLN A 59 6.10 24.33 17.08
N THR A 60 5.53 24.57 18.27
CA THR A 60 6.23 25.23 19.39
C THR A 60 6.11 24.54 20.75
N GLU A 61 5.22 23.56 20.92
CA GLU A 61 5.00 22.92 22.23
C GLU A 61 5.70 21.56 22.34
N LEU A 62 6.56 21.44 23.36
CA LEU A 62 7.27 20.22 23.72
C LEU A 62 6.60 19.57 24.93
N LYS A 63 6.16 18.31 24.78
CA LYS A 63 5.57 17.52 25.86
C LYS A 63 6.52 16.41 26.27
N LYS A 64 6.98 16.46 27.52
CA LYS A 64 7.82 15.40 28.08
C LYS A 64 6.95 14.23 28.54
N TRP A 65 7.31 13.02 28.13
CA TRP A 65 6.66 11.76 28.40
C TRP A 65 7.59 10.82 29.16
N ILE A 66 7.04 10.21 30.20
CA ILE A 66 7.69 9.15 30.97
C ILE A 66 6.89 7.87 30.74
N VAL A 67 7.57 6.83 30.26
CA VAL A 67 6.93 5.58 29.86
C VAL A 67 7.49 4.41 30.66
N GLN A 68 6.58 3.61 31.18
CA GLN A 68 6.90 2.30 31.76
C GLN A 68 6.19 1.21 30.97
N CYS A 69 6.92 0.17 30.65
CA CYS A 69 6.43 -1.08 30.10
C CYS A 69 6.37 -2.14 31.21
N LYS A 70 5.30 -2.93 31.25
CA LYS A 70 5.17 -4.08 32.15
C LYS A 70 4.65 -5.29 31.39
N ARG A 71 5.50 -6.30 31.25
CA ARG A 71 5.15 -7.58 30.62
C ARG A 71 4.66 -8.58 31.67
N TYR A 72 3.36 -8.58 31.94
CA TYR A 72 2.70 -9.49 32.88
C TYR A 72 1.54 -10.27 32.24
N LYS A 73 1.18 -11.41 32.83
CA LYS A 73 -0.02 -12.17 32.45
C LYS A 73 -1.31 -11.56 33.00
N SER A 74 -1.20 -10.92 34.17
CA SER A 74 -2.29 -10.20 34.82
C SER A 74 -1.70 -8.97 35.51
N PHE A 75 -2.44 -7.87 35.51
CA PHE A 75 -2.01 -6.63 36.12
C PHE A 75 -3.18 -5.99 36.88
N SER A 76 -3.00 -5.81 38.18
CA SER A 76 -4.06 -5.34 39.07
C SER A 76 -4.13 -3.80 39.10
N PRO A 77 -5.31 -3.24 39.44
CA PRO A 77 -5.45 -1.79 39.61
C PRO A 77 -4.47 -1.18 40.63
N LYS A 78 -4.20 -1.89 41.74
CA LYS A 78 -3.28 -1.43 42.79
C LYS A 78 -1.83 -1.37 42.31
N GLU A 79 -1.42 -2.34 41.49
CA GLU A 79 -0.08 -2.32 40.89
C GLU A 79 0.05 -1.15 39.91
N ALA A 80 -0.99 -0.86 39.12
CA ALA A 80 -1.01 0.28 38.22
C ALA A 80 -0.87 1.61 38.99
N GLU A 81 -1.66 1.79 40.05
CA GLU A 81 -1.61 2.95 40.94
C GLU A 81 -0.21 3.13 41.55
N SER A 82 0.34 2.07 42.15
CA SER A 82 1.69 2.09 42.74
C SER A 82 2.77 2.46 41.73
N VAL A 83 2.67 1.97 40.50
CA VAL A 83 3.61 2.33 39.42
C VAL A 83 3.52 3.83 39.12
N ILE A 84 2.33 4.37 38.88
CA ILE A 84 2.15 5.79 38.54
C ILE A 84 2.56 6.71 39.69
N GLU A 85 2.21 6.37 40.94
CA GLU A 85 2.65 7.11 42.12
C GLU A 85 4.18 7.13 42.20
N SER A 86 4.83 5.97 42.05
CA SER A 86 6.29 5.88 42.09
C SER A 86 6.97 6.70 40.99
N LEU A 87 6.39 6.74 39.79
CA LEU A 87 6.85 7.56 38.68
C LEU A 87 6.67 9.05 38.99
N LYS A 88 5.51 9.46 39.53
CA LYS A 88 5.26 10.85 39.88
C LYS A 88 6.16 11.34 41.02
N THR A 89 6.46 10.49 42.00
CA THR A 89 7.42 10.81 43.07
C THR A 89 8.84 11.00 42.54
N LYS A 90 9.28 10.14 41.61
CA LYS A 90 10.63 10.24 41.03
C LYS A 90 10.76 11.39 40.03
N TYR A 91 9.68 11.70 39.32
CA TYR A 91 9.63 12.73 38.26
C TYR A 91 8.55 13.77 38.59
N PRO A 92 8.70 14.54 39.68
CA PRO A 92 7.66 15.44 40.18
C PRO A 92 7.30 16.55 39.18
N SER A 93 8.29 17.01 38.41
CA SER A 93 8.13 18.05 37.39
C SER A 93 7.46 17.54 36.10
N ASN A 94 7.27 16.23 35.93
CA ASN A 94 6.67 15.66 34.73
C ASN A 94 5.17 15.43 34.93
N ASN A 95 4.36 15.77 33.92
CA ASN A 95 2.90 15.68 33.98
C ASN A 95 2.29 14.76 32.91
N ASN A 96 3.11 14.08 32.09
CA ASN A 96 2.61 13.14 31.07
C ASN A 96 3.24 11.76 31.25
N PHE A 97 2.40 10.76 31.51
CA PHE A 97 2.82 9.39 31.77
C PHE A 97 2.11 8.41 30.84
N LEU A 98 2.83 7.40 30.38
CA LEU A 98 2.28 6.31 29.59
C LEU A 98 2.68 4.97 30.22
N LEU A 99 1.68 4.12 30.46
CA LEU A 99 1.89 2.77 30.94
C LEU A 99 1.52 1.77 29.84
N ILE A 100 2.49 0.98 29.39
CA ILE A 100 2.28 -0.05 28.37
C ILE A 100 2.28 -1.42 29.07
N ILE A 101 1.20 -2.17 28.94
CA ILE A 101 1.05 -3.49 29.57
C ILE A 101 0.67 -4.57 28.55
N SER A 102 1.23 -5.76 28.74
CA SER A 102 1.04 -6.91 27.84
C SER A 102 -0.25 -7.69 28.07
N CYS A 103 -1.10 -7.29 29.02
CA CYS A 103 -2.33 -8.00 29.39
C CYS A 103 -3.57 -7.09 29.35
N PRO A 104 -4.79 -7.68 29.41
CA PRO A 104 -6.01 -6.92 29.58
C PRO A 104 -5.99 -6.13 30.88
N PHE A 105 -6.66 -4.98 30.88
CA PHE A 105 -6.85 -4.15 32.07
C PHE A 105 -8.33 -3.96 32.37
N SER A 106 -8.69 -4.03 33.65
CA SER A 106 -10.09 -3.96 34.05
C SER A 106 -10.63 -2.53 33.94
N LYS A 107 -11.94 -2.40 33.68
CA LYS A 107 -12.62 -1.10 33.71
C LYS A 107 -12.40 -0.37 35.03
N THR A 108 -12.52 -1.08 36.15
CA THR A 108 -12.24 -0.54 37.49
C THR A 108 -10.82 0.02 37.60
N GLY A 109 -9.83 -0.63 36.97
CA GLY A 109 -8.47 -0.11 36.89
C GLY A 109 -8.38 1.19 36.12
N HIS A 110 -9.06 1.30 34.97
CA HIS A 110 -9.12 2.56 34.23
C HIS A 110 -9.79 3.69 35.03
N ASP A 111 -10.86 3.38 35.77
CA ASP A 111 -11.55 4.35 36.61
C ASP A 111 -10.62 4.85 37.75
N ILE A 112 -9.90 3.94 38.42
CA ILE A 112 -8.91 4.29 39.46
C ILE A 112 -7.80 5.18 38.90
N LEU A 113 -7.24 4.84 37.73
CA LEU A 113 -6.19 5.66 37.13
C LEU A 113 -6.70 7.05 36.72
N LYS A 114 -7.97 7.17 36.34
CA LYS A 114 -8.59 8.46 36.04
C LYS A 114 -8.74 9.33 37.30
N GLU A 115 -9.13 8.74 38.43
CA GLU A 115 -9.17 9.42 39.72
C GLU A 115 -7.75 9.81 40.18
N LEU A 116 -6.78 8.91 40.04
CA LEU A 116 -5.38 9.16 40.37
C LEU A 116 -4.79 10.30 39.53
N LYS A 117 -5.10 10.36 38.23
CA LYS A 117 -4.71 11.47 37.34
C LYS A 117 -5.16 12.82 37.92
N ALA A 118 -6.41 12.91 38.38
CA ALA A 118 -6.94 14.13 38.97
C ALA A 118 -6.27 14.47 40.32
N ASN A 119 -6.08 13.47 41.19
CA ASN A 119 -5.48 13.65 42.51
C ASN A 119 -4.02 14.11 42.44
N LEU A 120 -3.23 13.52 41.53
CA LEU A 120 -1.81 13.83 41.36
C LEU A 120 -1.54 15.02 40.41
N LYS A 121 -2.60 15.68 39.92
CA LYS A 121 -2.52 16.79 38.96
C LYS A 121 -1.68 16.45 37.72
N ILE A 122 -1.90 15.25 37.20
CA ILE A 122 -1.24 14.77 35.98
C ILE A 122 -2.03 15.31 34.77
N GLU A 123 -1.34 15.96 33.83
CA GLU A 123 -1.96 16.51 32.62
C GLU A 123 -2.43 15.40 31.69
N GLU A 124 -1.60 14.39 31.48
CA GLU A 124 -1.92 13.25 30.63
C GLU A 124 -1.44 11.92 31.22
N LEU A 125 -2.37 10.95 31.28
CA LEU A 125 -2.10 9.60 31.76
C LEU A 125 -2.73 8.63 30.78
N GLN A 126 -1.90 7.90 30.05
CA GLN A 126 -2.32 6.92 29.06
C GLN A 126 -1.96 5.50 29.51
N VAL A 127 -2.80 4.55 29.12
CA VAL A 127 -2.56 3.13 29.34
C VAL A 127 -2.81 2.37 28.05
N TRP A 128 -1.80 1.67 27.57
CA TRP A 128 -1.93 0.76 26.44
C TRP A 128 -1.97 -0.66 26.96
N THR A 129 -3.06 -1.34 26.67
CA THR A 129 -3.26 -2.75 27.00
C THR A 129 -2.87 -3.65 25.83
N ASN A 130 -2.88 -4.97 26.06
CA ASN A 130 -2.69 -5.95 24.98
C ASN A 130 -3.59 -5.68 23.77
N SER A 131 -4.85 -5.31 23.98
CA SER A 131 -5.80 -5.00 22.89
C SER A 131 -5.40 -3.77 22.08
N ASN A 132 -4.82 -2.75 22.73
CA ASN A 132 -4.30 -1.57 22.03
C ASN A 132 -3.09 -1.93 21.18
N LEU A 133 -2.15 -2.67 21.77
CA LEU A 133 -0.95 -3.14 21.09
C LEU A 133 -1.29 -4.05 19.90
N GLU A 134 -2.23 -4.97 20.09
CA GLU A 134 -2.67 -5.90 19.06
C GLU A 134 -3.32 -5.16 17.88
N ALA A 135 -4.27 -4.24 18.17
CA ALA A 135 -4.89 -3.44 17.13
C ALA A 135 -3.87 -2.62 16.33
N GLU A 136 -2.91 -2.00 17.02
CA GLU A 136 -1.85 -1.19 16.39
C GLU A 136 -0.94 -2.04 15.49
N LEU A 137 -0.54 -3.24 15.95
CA LEU A 137 0.32 -4.15 15.19
C LEU A 137 -0.37 -4.73 13.96
N TYR A 138 -1.63 -5.16 14.09
CA TYR A 138 -2.37 -5.72 12.95
C TYR A 138 -2.72 -4.65 11.91
N HIS A 139 -3.03 -3.40 12.33
CA HIS A 139 -3.49 -2.36 11.42
C HIS A 139 -2.35 -1.53 10.81
N ASN A 140 -1.44 -1.03 11.64
CA ASN A 140 -0.47 -0.01 11.24
C ASN A 140 0.95 -0.55 11.08
N HIS A 141 1.30 -1.63 11.80
CA HIS A 141 2.68 -2.12 11.88
C HIS A 141 2.82 -3.64 11.68
N PRO A 142 2.36 -4.18 10.54
CA PRO A 142 2.48 -5.61 10.23
C PRO A 142 3.94 -6.07 10.09
N ASP A 143 4.86 -5.16 9.79
CA ASP A 143 6.29 -5.44 9.77
C ASP A 143 6.83 -5.76 11.19
N LEU A 144 6.40 -5.01 12.22
CA LEU A 144 6.75 -5.30 13.60
C LEU A 144 6.10 -6.60 14.06
N LEU A 145 4.86 -6.85 13.64
CA LEU A 145 4.19 -8.12 13.93
C LEU A 145 5.00 -9.32 13.41
N ASN A 146 5.56 -9.22 12.20
CA ASN A 146 6.45 -10.24 11.64
C ASN A 146 7.79 -10.33 12.39
N VAL A 147 8.45 -9.20 12.68
CA VAL A 147 9.77 -9.19 13.35
C VAL A 147 9.72 -9.76 14.77
N TYR A 148 8.65 -9.50 15.52
CA TYR A 148 8.54 -9.90 16.93
C TYR A 148 7.82 -11.23 17.12
N PHE A 149 6.82 -11.55 16.29
CA PHE A 149 5.98 -12.73 16.48
C PHE A 149 6.04 -13.72 15.30
N GLY A 150 6.75 -13.41 14.22
CA GLY A 150 6.79 -14.24 13.01
C GLY A 150 5.44 -14.33 12.28
N ILE A 151 4.49 -13.45 12.62
CA ILE A 151 3.16 -13.45 12.01
C ILE A 151 3.21 -12.54 10.78
N SER A 152 3.24 -13.14 9.60
CA SER A 152 3.03 -12.46 8.32
C SER A 152 1.53 -12.35 8.05
N ILE A 153 0.96 -11.17 8.25
CA ILE A 153 -0.35 -10.87 7.65
C ILE A 153 -0.04 -10.62 6.17
N GLY A 154 -0.65 -11.39 5.26
CA GLY A 154 -0.60 -11.11 3.82
C GLY A 154 -1.11 -9.70 3.59
N THR A 155 -0.21 -8.73 3.56
CA THR A 155 -0.54 -7.30 3.72
C THR A 155 -0.47 -6.60 2.38
N SER A 156 -0.94 -5.35 2.36
CA SER A 156 -0.78 -4.47 1.20
C SER A 156 0.68 -4.38 0.71
N PHE A 157 1.66 -4.63 1.58
CA PHE A 157 3.07 -4.73 1.22
C PHE A 157 3.38 -5.98 0.39
N ASP A 158 2.93 -7.17 0.81
CA ASP A 158 3.10 -8.40 0.03
C ASP A 158 2.39 -8.30 -1.31
N LEU A 159 1.16 -7.76 -1.32
CA LEU A 159 0.43 -7.47 -2.55
C LEU A 159 1.17 -6.45 -3.44
N ARG A 160 1.77 -5.40 -2.85
CA ARG A 160 2.59 -4.43 -3.60
C ARG A 160 3.86 -5.07 -4.15
N LEU A 161 4.53 -5.94 -3.39
CA LEU A 161 5.71 -6.67 -3.82
C LEU A 161 5.35 -7.64 -4.96
N GLU A 162 4.29 -8.42 -4.82
CA GLU A 162 3.76 -9.30 -5.88
C GLU A 162 3.41 -8.51 -7.13
N LEU A 163 2.78 -7.35 -6.99
CA LEU A 163 2.49 -6.45 -8.10
C LEU A 163 3.77 -5.93 -8.76
N ILE A 164 4.77 -5.50 -7.99
CA ILE A 164 6.06 -5.03 -8.52
C ILE A 164 6.78 -6.14 -9.28
N GLU A 165 6.85 -7.34 -8.71
CA GLU A 165 7.47 -8.50 -9.36
C GLU A 165 6.70 -8.93 -10.62
N LYS A 166 5.36 -8.89 -10.58
CA LYS A 166 4.52 -9.09 -11.76
C LYS A 166 4.86 -8.07 -12.85
N ARG A 167 4.91 -6.77 -12.53
CA ARG A 167 5.26 -5.69 -13.49
C ARG A 167 6.64 -5.89 -14.11
N LYS A 168 7.65 -6.18 -13.30
CA LYS A 168 9.03 -6.43 -13.77
C LYS A 168 9.09 -7.61 -14.72
N LYS A 169 8.50 -8.74 -14.32
CA LYS A 169 8.43 -9.95 -15.16
C LYS A 169 7.76 -9.63 -16.49
N PHE A 170 6.59 -9.00 -16.44
CA PHE A 170 5.82 -8.65 -17.63
C PHE A 170 6.60 -7.72 -18.57
N LYS A 171 7.18 -6.64 -18.04
CA LYS A 171 8.02 -5.72 -18.81
C LYS A 171 9.19 -6.45 -19.49
N ASN A 172 9.88 -7.32 -18.76
CA ASN A 172 11.01 -8.06 -19.29
C ASN A 172 10.59 -9.06 -20.36
N ASP A 173 9.52 -9.80 -20.14
CA ASP A 173 8.95 -10.75 -21.11
C ASP A 173 8.55 -10.03 -22.40
N LEU A 174 7.87 -8.88 -22.27
CA LEU A 174 7.49 -8.08 -23.43
C LEU A 174 8.69 -7.46 -24.14
N ASN A 175 9.66 -6.88 -23.44
CA ASN A 175 10.85 -6.33 -24.07
C ASN A 175 11.62 -7.42 -24.83
N LYS A 176 11.78 -8.60 -24.20
CA LYS A 176 12.45 -9.75 -24.79
C LYS A 176 11.73 -10.28 -26.02
N GLU A 177 10.40 -10.41 -25.98
CA GLU A 177 9.65 -11.04 -27.07
C GLU A 177 9.16 -10.06 -28.14
N LEU A 178 8.88 -8.81 -27.78
CA LEU A 178 8.25 -7.81 -28.67
C LEU A 178 9.22 -6.80 -29.31
N LEU A 179 10.31 -6.41 -28.63
CA LEU A 179 11.26 -5.36 -29.08
C LEU A 179 12.59 -5.88 -29.64
N LYS A 180 12.68 -7.19 -29.79
CA LYS A 180 13.87 -7.94 -30.22
C LYS A 180 14.34 -7.34 -31.59
N GLU A 181 15.64 -7.13 -31.86
CA GLU A 181 16.11 -6.47 -33.11
C GLU A 181 15.77 -7.23 -34.41
N PHE A 182 15.18 -6.54 -35.40
CA PHE A 182 14.86 -7.14 -36.71
C PHE A 182 16.16 -7.45 -37.48
N ASP A 183 16.46 -8.74 -37.63
CA ASP A 183 17.59 -9.21 -38.43
C ASP A 183 17.13 -9.36 -39.90
N SER A 184 17.54 -8.42 -40.74
CA SER A 184 17.17 -8.39 -42.16
C SER A 184 17.74 -9.55 -42.98
N PHE A 185 18.71 -10.30 -42.45
CA PHE A 185 19.33 -11.45 -43.12
C PHE A 185 18.66 -12.78 -42.79
N LYS A 186 17.68 -12.80 -41.87
CA LYS A 186 16.92 -14.00 -41.53
C LYS A 186 15.48 -13.88 -42.01
N PRO A 187 14.94 -14.88 -42.73
CA PRO A 187 13.51 -14.91 -43.02
C PRO A 187 12.73 -14.89 -41.71
N ILE A 188 11.67 -14.09 -41.66
CA ILE A 188 10.78 -14.05 -40.51
C ILE A 188 10.02 -15.37 -40.45
N ILE A 189 10.49 -16.32 -39.64
CA ILE A 189 9.84 -17.62 -39.43
C ILE A 189 9.13 -17.58 -38.08
N GLY A 190 7.82 -17.34 -38.08
CA GLY A 190 6.99 -17.28 -36.87
C GLY A 190 6.60 -15.86 -36.44
N PRO A 191 5.95 -15.71 -35.27
CA PRO A 191 5.42 -14.44 -34.79
C PRO A 191 6.56 -13.52 -34.32
N HIS A 192 7.13 -12.73 -35.23
CA HIS A 192 8.21 -11.80 -34.89
C HIS A 192 7.78 -10.33 -35.02
N ARG A 193 7.49 -9.77 -33.83
CA ARG A 193 7.92 -8.45 -33.32
C ARG A 193 7.15 -7.19 -33.77
N PHE A 194 7.04 -6.25 -32.83
CA PHE A 194 5.86 -5.40 -32.65
C PHE A 194 6.04 -3.92 -32.97
N HIS A 195 7.02 -3.56 -33.79
CA HIS A 195 7.08 -2.17 -34.26
C HIS A 195 6.00 -1.86 -35.31
N HIS A 196 5.43 -2.88 -35.98
CA HIS A 196 4.45 -2.69 -37.06
C HIS A 196 3.24 -3.65 -37.00
N ARG A 197 3.03 -4.39 -35.91
CA ARG A 197 1.90 -5.34 -35.78
C ARG A 197 0.91 -4.88 -34.72
N LYS A 198 -0.35 -5.33 -34.84
CA LYS A 198 -1.43 -5.11 -33.87
C LYS A 198 -1.53 -6.31 -32.92
N PHE A 199 -1.72 -6.08 -31.61
CA PHE A 199 -2.08 -7.13 -30.66
C PHE A 199 -3.56 -7.05 -30.35
N ILE A 200 -4.12 -8.17 -29.89
CA ILE A 200 -5.53 -8.26 -29.52
C ILE A 200 -5.62 -8.00 -28.02
N VAL A 201 -6.43 -7.01 -27.63
CA VAL A 201 -6.94 -6.87 -26.27
C VAL A 201 -8.27 -7.58 -26.21
N ARG A 202 -8.45 -8.42 -25.20
CA ARG A 202 -9.63 -9.26 -25.02
C ARG A 202 -10.12 -9.21 -23.59
N SER A 203 -11.42 -9.07 -23.38
CA SER A 203 -12.03 -9.16 -22.05
C SER A 203 -11.98 -10.60 -21.53
N VAL A 204 -11.68 -10.77 -20.23
CA VAL A 204 -11.81 -12.06 -19.52
C VAL A 204 -13.23 -12.34 -19.05
N MET A 205 -14.11 -11.33 -19.09
CA MET A 205 -15.47 -11.43 -18.56
C MET A 205 -16.48 -11.92 -19.61
N ASP A 206 -16.06 -11.98 -20.88
CA ASP A 206 -16.95 -12.21 -22.02
C ASP A 206 -16.76 -13.62 -22.60
N ASP A 207 -17.85 -14.23 -23.09
CA ASP A 207 -17.88 -15.57 -23.66
C ASP A 207 -17.05 -15.69 -24.96
N ASP A 208 -16.51 -16.89 -25.21
CA ASP A 208 -15.54 -17.17 -26.26
C ASP A 208 -16.11 -17.16 -27.69
N HIS A 209 -17.43 -17.08 -27.82
CA HIS A 209 -18.13 -17.43 -29.05
C HIS A 209 -18.72 -16.27 -29.84
N GLU A 210 -18.87 -15.08 -29.25
CA GLU A 210 -19.52 -13.93 -29.92
C GLU A 210 -18.80 -12.59 -29.66
N THR A 211 -18.74 -11.76 -30.70
CA THR A 211 -18.24 -10.38 -30.57
C THR A 211 -19.43 -9.46 -30.31
N TYR A 212 -19.53 -8.92 -29.10
CA TYR A 212 -20.50 -7.89 -28.77
C TYR A 212 -19.82 -6.64 -28.21
N GLN A 213 -20.55 -5.53 -28.28
CA GLN A 213 -20.14 -4.25 -27.75
C GLN A 213 -20.83 -4.06 -26.40
N ASP A 214 -20.08 -3.70 -25.35
CA ASP A 214 -20.63 -3.40 -24.04
C ASP A 214 -21.36 -2.04 -24.02
N ASN A 215 -21.98 -1.72 -22.87
CA ASN A 215 -22.71 -0.46 -22.68
C ASN A 215 -21.83 0.80 -22.78
N PHE A 216 -20.50 0.64 -22.78
CA PHE A 216 -19.52 1.72 -22.89
C PHE A 216 -18.88 1.80 -24.28
N GLY A 217 -19.31 0.95 -25.21
CA GLY A 217 -18.82 0.95 -26.58
C GLY A 217 -17.59 0.07 -26.81
N TRP A 218 -17.16 -0.74 -25.85
CA TRP A 218 -16.01 -1.63 -26.01
C TRP A 218 -16.40 -3.00 -26.54
N TYR A 219 -15.65 -3.50 -27.52
CA TYR A 219 -15.82 -4.86 -28.02
C TYR A 219 -15.16 -5.89 -27.08
N SER A 220 -15.76 -7.08 -27.00
CA SER A 220 -15.23 -8.22 -26.23
C SER A 220 -13.78 -8.59 -26.62
N TYR A 221 -13.38 -8.32 -27.87
CA TYR A 221 -11.98 -8.20 -28.25
C TYR A 221 -11.77 -7.19 -29.38
N PHE A 222 -10.59 -6.54 -29.41
CA PHE A 222 -10.22 -5.60 -30.47
C PHE A 222 -8.70 -5.52 -30.66
N GLY A 223 -8.27 -5.03 -31.82
CA GLY A 223 -6.86 -4.89 -32.15
C GLY A 223 -6.32 -3.50 -31.81
N VAL A 224 -5.13 -3.43 -31.21
CA VAL A 224 -4.42 -2.18 -30.89
C VAL A 224 -2.98 -2.24 -31.36
N GLN A 225 -2.38 -1.09 -31.67
CA GLN A 225 -0.97 -1.00 -32.03
C GLN A 225 -0.17 -0.48 -30.83
N PRO A 226 0.85 -1.19 -30.33
CA PRO A 226 1.69 -0.64 -29.27
C PRO A 226 2.50 0.53 -29.79
N TYR A 227 2.72 1.45 -28.86
CA TYR A 227 3.53 2.63 -29.05
C TYR A 227 4.73 2.61 -28.11
N TYR A 228 4.51 2.30 -26.82
CA TYR A 228 5.55 2.35 -25.80
C TYR A 228 5.32 1.31 -24.70
N ILE A 229 6.39 0.68 -24.21
CA ILE A 229 6.36 -0.25 -23.07
C ILE A 229 7.01 0.46 -21.87
N GLY A 230 6.19 0.82 -20.89
CA GLY A 230 6.61 1.49 -19.67
C GLY A 230 6.72 0.56 -18.46
N ASP A 231 7.04 1.15 -17.31
CA ASP A 231 7.12 0.42 -16.03
C ASP A 231 5.76 0.01 -15.46
N PHE A 232 4.70 0.71 -15.87
CA PHE A 232 3.35 0.53 -15.34
C PHE A 232 2.37 -0.09 -16.34
N GLY A 233 2.77 -0.26 -17.59
CA GLY A 233 1.93 -0.85 -18.62
C GLY A 233 2.42 -0.56 -20.03
N ILE A 234 1.53 -0.74 -21.00
CA ILE A 234 1.78 -0.53 -22.42
C ILE A 234 0.94 0.66 -22.88
N THR A 235 1.54 1.63 -23.56
CA THR A 235 0.79 2.63 -24.31
C THR A 235 0.51 2.11 -25.70
N VAL A 236 -0.74 2.22 -26.14
CA VAL A 236 -1.23 1.73 -27.42
C VAL A 236 -1.96 2.82 -28.18
N ASN A 237 -1.91 2.74 -29.51
CA ASN A 237 -2.74 3.49 -30.43
C ASN A 237 -4.01 2.68 -30.71
N LEU A 238 -5.17 3.28 -30.44
CA LEU A 238 -6.49 2.70 -30.66
C LEU A 238 -7.02 3.01 -32.06
N GLU A 239 -6.96 4.27 -32.46
CA GLU A 239 -7.58 4.80 -33.67
C GLU A 239 -6.75 5.98 -34.21
N LEU A 240 -6.76 6.13 -35.54
CA LEU A 240 -6.25 7.30 -36.24
C LEU A 240 -7.45 8.12 -36.70
N ASP A 241 -7.45 9.41 -36.41
CA ASP A 241 -8.50 10.34 -36.82
C ASP A 241 -7.89 11.61 -37.43
N TYR A 242 -8.72 12.39 -38.13
CA TYR A 242 -8.29 13.60 -38.82
C TYR A 242 -9.14 14.79 -38.43
N GLY A 243 -8.51 15.96 -38.35
CA GLY A 243 -9.22 17.22 -38.14
C GLY A 243 -8.26 18.40 -38.10
N TYR A 244 -8.66 19.46 -37.41
CA TYR A 244 -7.87 20.69 -37.26
C TYR A 244 -7.82 21.12 -35.79
N ILE A 245 -6.78 21.89 -35.45
CA ILE A 245 -6.65 22.51 -34.13
C ILE A 245 -7.16 23.95 -34.24
N ASN A 246 -8.06 24.35 -33.35
CA ASN A 246 -8.53 25.73 -33.29
C ASN A 246 -7.46 26.64 -32.65
N GLU A 247 -7.70 27.95 -32.68
CA GLU A 247 -6.79 28.95 -32.08
C GLU A 247 -6.58 28.77 -30.56
N LYS A 248 -7.45 28.02 -29.88
CA LYS A 248 -7.37 27.69 -28.45
C LYS A 248 -6.64 26.38 -28.14
N GLN A 249 -5.99 25.77 -29.13
CA GLN A 249 -5.32 24.46 -28.99
C GLN A 249 -6.30 23.29 -28.74
N GLU A 250 -7.58 23.44 -29.09
CA GLU A 250 -8.60 22.41 -28.96
C GLU A 250 -8.86 21.74 -30.31
N PHE A 251 -9.01 20.41 -30.31
CA PHE A 251 -9.22 19.64 -31.54
C PHE A 251 -10.69 19.57 -31.93
N PHE A 252 -10.95 19.75 -33.23
CA PHE A 252 -12.24 19.51 -33.84
C PHE A 252 -12.12 18.44 -34.92
N ARG A 253 -12.83 17.32 -34.71
CA ARG A 253 -12.98 16.25 -35.71
C ARG A 253 -13.77 16.81 -36.90
N SER A 254 -13.20 16.72 -38.10
CA SER A 254 -13.89 17.15 -39.32
C SER A 254 -13.33 16.40 -40.52
N GLU A 255 -14.23 15.86 -41.34
CA GLU A 255 -13.88 15.22 -42.61
C GLU A 255 -13.64 16.24 -43.74
N ASN A 256 -14.09 17.49 -43.54
CA ASN A 256 -14.04 18.57 -44.53
C ASN A 256 -12.98 19.64 -44.16
N VAL A 257 -11.73 19.22 -43.98
CA VAL A 257 -10.61 20.13 -43.71
C VAL A 257 -9.74 20.24 -44.96
N GLU A 258 -9.39 21.47 -45.37
CA GLU A 258 -8.43 21.69 -46.45
C GLU A 258 -7.10 20.97 -46.14
N GLU A 259 -6.49 20.33 -47.14
CA GLU A 259 -5.33 19.43 -46.96
C GLU A 259 -4.14 20.10 -46.24
N LYS A 260 -4.02 21.42 -46.34
CA LYS A 260 -2.98 22.24 -45.69
C LYS A 260 -3.14 22.38 -44.17
N ASP A 261 -4.37 22.27 -43.65
CA ASP A 261 -4.71 22.45 -42.23
C ASP A 261 -5.03 21.12 -41.54
N ARG A 262 -5.02 20.02 -42.30
CA ARG A 262 -5.31 18.67 -41.80
C ARG A 262 -4.18 18.20 -40.89
N LYS A 263 -4.53 17.85 -39.66
CA LYS A 263 -3.63 17.17 -38.70
C LYS A 263 -4.11 15.75 -38.48
N THR A 264 -3.17 14.81 -38.44
CA THR A 264 -3.43 13.43 -37.99
C THR A 264 -3.36 13.42 -36.48
N ILE A 265 -4.35 12.80 -35.84
CA ILE A 265 -4.39 12.63 -34.40
C ILE A 265 -4.55 11.15 -34.10
N ILE A 266 -3.79 10.69 -33.12
CA ILE A 266 -3.80 9.34 -32.63
C ILE A 266 -4.54 9.30 -31.31
N ARG A 267 -5.58 8.47 -31.22
CA ARG A 267 -6.18 8.11 -29.94
C ARG A 267 -5.26 7.13 -29.24
N ARG A 268 -4.56 7.57 -28.20
CA ARG A 268 -3.67 6.74 -27.39
C ARG A 268 -4.35 6.32 -26.11
N ALA A 269 -4.05 5.11 -25.66
CA ALA A 269 -4.54 4.59 -24.40
C ALA A 269 -3.44 3.87 -23.65
N HIS A 270 -3.49 3.95 -22.32
CA HIS A 270 -2.57 3.23 -21.46
C HIS A 270 -3.24 1.97 -20.90
N LEU A 271 -2.66 0.81 -21.23
CA LEU A 271 -3.05 -0.50 -20.74
C LEU A 271 -2.16 -0.88 -19.55
N PRO A 272 -2.65 -0.74 -18.31
CA PRO A 272 -1.86 -1.05 -17.12
C PRO A 272 -1.65 -2.57 -16.96
N TYR A 273 -0.48 -2.97 -16.46
CA TYR A 273 -0.15 -4.40 -16.27
C TYR A 273 -1.08 -5.11 -15.27
N GLU A 274 -1.72 -4.36 -14.36
CA GLU A 274 -2.70 -4.88 -13.41
C GLU A 274 -3.95 -5.39 -14.12
N ASN A 275 -4.35 -4.72 -15.19
CA ASN A 275 -5.56 -5.09 -15.92
C ASN A 275 -5.31 -6.27 -16.84
N ILE A 276 -4.06 -6.66 -17.11
CA ILE A 276 -3.72 -7.85 -17.88
C ILE A 276 -3.59 -9.05 -16.93
N LEU A 277 -4.48 -10.02 -17.08
CA LEU A 277 -4.48 -11.23 -16.25
C LEU A 277 -3.64 -12.35 -16.85
N ALA A 278 -3.70 -12.50 -18.17
CA ALA A 278 -2.94 -13.49 -18.91
C ALA A 278 -2.59 -12.94 -20.29
N TYR A 279 -1.62 -13.56 -20.95
CA TYR A 279 -1.26 -13.21 -22.31
C TYR A 279 -0.76 -14.45 -23.06
N ASP A 280 -1.02 -14.49 -24.36
CA ASP A 280 -0.55 -15.51 -25.28
C ASP A 280 0.18 -14.83 -26.44
N LEU A 281 1.51 -14.86 -26.40
CA LEU A 281 2.35 -14.25 -27.45
C LEU A 281 2.52 -15.19 -28.67
N ASN A 282 2.22 -16.48 -28.52
CA ASN A 282 2.55 -17.54 -29.47
C ASN A 282 1.32 -18.21 -30.08
N ASN A 283 0.16 -17.56 -30.03
CA ASN A 283 -1.09 -18.10 -30.54
C ASN A 283 -0.94 -18.53 -32.02
N SER A 284 -1.62 -19.62 -32.40
CA SER A 284 -1.62 -20.19 -33.76
C SER A 284 -2.00 -19.19 -34.85
N LYS A 285 -2.70 -18.10 -34.51
CA LYS A 285 -3.07 -16.99 -35.42
C LYS A 285 -2.00 -15.91 -35.59
N CYS A 286 -0.81 -16.06 -35.01
CA CYS A 286 0.34 -15.13 -35.10
C CYS A 286 0.04 -13.68 -34.65
N ARG A 287 -0.94 -13.50 -33.76
CA ARG A 287 -1.27 -12.22 -33.14
C ARG A 287 -1.23 -12.39 -31.63
N PRO A 288 -0.32 -11.71 -30.92
CA PRO A 288 -0.34 -11.70 -29.46
C PRO A 288 -1.69 -11.27 -28.92
N MET A 289 -2.15 -11.99 -27.91
CA MET A 289 -3.44 -11.76 -27.28
C MET A 289 -3.24 -11.50 -25.80
N PHE A 290 -3.85 -10.42 -25.32
CA PHE A 290 -3.80 -9.97 -23.94
C PHE A 290 -5.20 -10.09 -23.37
N TYR A 291 -5.33 -10.88 -22.32
CA TYR A 291 -6.56 -11.14 -21.61
C TYR A 291 -6.67 -10.15 -20.45
N CYS A 292 -7.59 -9.21 -20.57
CA CYS A 292 -7.69 -8.03 -19.74
C CYS A 292 -9.02 -7.96 -18.99
N ILE A 293 -9.02 -7.34 -17.80
CA ILE A 293 -10.24 -6.93 -17.11
C ILE A 293 -10.68 -5.59 -17.68
N TYR A 294 -11.97 -5.48 -18.03
CA TYR A 294 -12.59 -4.22 -18.43
C TYR A 294 -13.27 -3.57 -17.22
N LYS A 295 -13.07 -2.27 -17.04
CA LYS A 295 -13.51 -1.50 -15.87
C LYS A 295 -14.27 -0.25 -16.32
N GLY A 296 -15.57 -0.41 -16.54
CA GLY A 296 -16.48 0.70 -16.84
C GLY A 296 -16.14 1.42 -18.14
N GLU A 297 -16.31 2.75 -18.15
CA GLU A 297 -16.21 3.61 -19.34
C GLU A 297 -14.86 3.52 -20.07
N LYS A 298 -13.77 3.27 -19.35
CA LYS A 298 -12.42 3.20 -19.94
C LYS A 298 -12.05 1.82 -20.46
N GLY A 299 -12.93 0.83 -20.31
CA GLY A 299 -12.67 -0.55 -20.71
C GLY A 299 -11.42 -1.09 -20.01
N PRO A 300 -10.42 -1.65 -20.73
CA PRO A 300 -9.21 -2.19 -20.11
C PRO A 300 -8.16 -1.12 -19.73
N PHE A 301 -8.38 0.15 -20.07
CA PHE A 301 -7.39 1.21 -19.93
C PHE A 301 -7.61 2.04 -18.66
N ASP A 302 -6.56 2.66 -18.13
CA ASP A 302 -6.67 3.64 -17.05
C ASP A 302 -6.65 5.10 -17.56
N LYS A 303 -6.09 5.32 -18.75
CA LYS A 303 -5.95 6.62 -19.41
C LYS A 303 -6.19 6.48 -20.92
N ILE A 304 -6.92 7.44 -21.50
CA ILE A 304 -7.15 7.56 -22.94
C ILE A 304 -7.01 9.05 -23.29
N GLU A 305 -6.16 9.35 -24.26
CA GLU A 305 -5.80 10.71 -24.68
C GLU A 305 -5.75 10.81 -26.20
N TRP A 306 -5.83 12.04 -26.70
CA TRP A 306 -5.67 12.35 -28.11
C TRP A 306 -4.37 13.12 -28.27
N GLU A 307 -3.47 12.63 -29.13
CA GLU A 307 -2.19 13.27 -29.42
C GLU A 307 -2.05 13.51 -30.91
N VAL A 308 -1.57 14.70 -31.29
CA VAL A 308 -1.21 15.00 -32.68
C VAL A 308 0.00 14.16 -33.07
N GLU A 309 -0.07 13.51 -34.23
CA GLU A 309 1.07 12.75 -34.80
C GLU A 309 2.20 13.67 -35.27
#